data_AF-A0A9Q1QQU9-F1
#
_entry.id   AF-A0A9Q1QQU9-F1
#
_cell.length_a   1.000
_cell.length_b   1.000
_cell.length_c   1.000
_cell.angle_alpha   90.00
_cell.angle_beta   90.00
_cell.angle_gamma   90.00
#
_symmetry.space_group_name_H-M   'P 1'
#
loop_
_entity.id
_entity.type
_entity.pdbx_description
1 polymer ?
#
loop_
_entity_poly.entity_id
_entity_poly.type
_entity_poly.pdbx_seq_one_letter_code
_entity_poly.pdbx_strand_id
1 'polypeptide(L)'
;MVFSPLELRRMTRCEAAEACLDSRSAGQAGSSVKIIKDKYGIDQVILRNTRGATARISLYGGQVLSWKNEQGEELLFMSSKAMFKSPNGVRGGIPICFPQFGSRGGVEQHGFVRNRMWTIDTQPPSPRANGSNGPASIDVLLKPSEEDFKLWQNKFEIRLKVALLEDGRLILRSRVRNVNGKPISFSIAFRTYFSISDISEVRVEGLETLDYLDNLQDRKRFTEQGDALTFESEVRPTHIRQTDLINYIQIDRVYLSSSDLVEIFDHGSKRTFQIRKQGLPDVGEGSHSHIPLLHF
;
A
#
# COMPACT_ATOMS: atom_id res chain seq x y z
N MET A 1 3.42 20.78 -74.50
CA MET A 1 4.74 21.19 -73.96
C MET A 1 4.94 20.35 -72.70
N VAL A 2 5.59 19.18 -72.69
CA VAL A 2 7.00 18.85 -73.03
C VAL A 2 7.91 19.91 -72.40
N PHE A 3 8.61 19.62 -71.30
CA PHE A 3 9.81 18.77 -71.26
C PHE A 3 9.94 17.83 -70.03
N SER A 4 10.79 16.83 -70.25
CA SER A 4 11.37 15.76 -69.40
C SER A 4 12.81 15.56 -69.96
N PRO A 5 13.78 14.77 -69.41
CA PRO A 5 14.10 14.30 -68.04
C PRO A 5 15.63 14.35 -67.71
N LEU A 6 16.06 13.59 -66.67
CA LEU A 6 17.41 13.03 -66.32
C LEU A 6 18.23 13.78 -65.22
N GLU A 7 18.84 13.17 -64.21
CA GLU A 7 18.91 11.78 -63.70
C GLU A 7 19.53 11.73 -62.28
N LEU A 8 19.37 10.57 -61.63
CA LEU A 8 19.85 10.06 -60.33
C LEU A 8 21.27 10.48 -59.84
N ARG A 9 21.43 10.62 -58.51
CA ARG A 9 22.32 9.75 -57.68
C ARG A 9 22.22 9.97 -56.15
N ARG A 10 21.92 8.86 -55.47
CA ARG A 10 22.36 8.35 -54.14
C ARG A 10 22.03 9.08 -52.82
N MET A 11 21.36 8.29 -51.98
CA MET A 11 21.26 8.31 -50.51
C MET A 11 22.55 8.73 -49.78
N THR A 12 22.43 9.53 -48.72
CA THR A 12 22.76 9.10 -47.35
C THR A 12 22.27 10.09 -46.28
N ARG A 13 21.61 9.51 -45.27
CA ARG A 13 21.57 9.85 -43.84
C ARG A 13 21.02 11.20 -43.34
N CYS A 14 20.04 11.01 -42.45
CA CYS A 14 19.55 11.88 -41.39
C CYS A 14 20.65 12.64 -40.65
N GLU A 15 20.41 13.94 -40.42
CA GLU A 15 20.71 14.61 -39.16
C GLU A 15 19.90 15.91 -39.03
N ALA A 16 19.36 16.10 -37.83
CA ALA A 16 18.94 17.33 -37.18
C ALA A 16 18.18 18.40 -37.98
N ALA A 17 16.86 18.48 -37.72
CA ALA A 17 16.14 19.76 -37.75
C ALA A 17 15.54 19.99 -36.36
N GLU A 18 16.27 20.77 -35.58
CA GLU A 18 15.81 21.48 -34.40
C GLU A 18 14.72 22.46 -34.84
N ALA A 19 13.49 22.27 -34.35
CA ALA A 19 12.42 23.22 -34.52
C ALA A 19 11.79 23.46 -33.15
N CYS A 20 12.10 24.63 -32.60
CA CYS A 20 11.40 25.25 -31.49
C CYS A 20 9.88 25.09 -31.67
N LEU A 21 9.24 24.40 -30.72
CA LEU A 21 7.81 24.52 -30.50
C LEU A 21 7.59 25.06 -29.10
N ASP A 22 7.23 26.34 -29.12
CA ASP A 22 6.40 27.08 -28.19
C ASP A 22 6.25 26.52 -26.77
N SER A 23 6.68 27.35 -25.83
CA SER A 23 6.25 27.38 -24.44
C SER A 23 4.73 27.31 -24.32
N ARG A 24 4.19 26.09 -24.26
CA ARG A 24 2.86 25.86 -23.71
C ARG A 24 2.94 26.10 -22.22
N SER A 25 2.14 27.06 -21.76
CA SER A 25 1.86 27.31 -20.35
C SER A 25 1.80 25.99 -19.58
N ALA A 26 2.57 25.87 -18.50
CA ALA A 26 2.34 24.87 -17.48
C ALA A 26 0.94 25.12 -16.90
N GLY A 27 -0.09 24.56 -17.54
CA GLY A 27 -1.43 24.55 -17.02
C GLY A 27 -1.37 23.83 -15.68
N GLN A 28 -1.71 24.54 -14.60
CA GLN A 28 -1.88 23.92 -13.29
C GLN A 28 -2.88 22.77 -13.45
N ALA A 29 -2.37 21.54 -13.47
CA ALA A 29 -3.21 20.36 -13.52
C ALA A 29 -3.89 20.26 -12.15
N GLY A 30 -5.20 20.56 -12.11
CA GLY A 30 -5.99 20.40 -10.89
C GLY A 30 -5.91 18.98 -10.34
N SER A 31 -6.26 18.81 -9.06
CA SER A 31 -6.44 17.49 -8.47
C SER A 31 -7.42 16.67 -9.33
N SER A 32 -7.13 15.38 -9.57
CA SER A 32 -7.97 14.55 -10.42
C SER A 32 -8.14 13.13 -9.90
N VAL A 33 -9.28 12.55 -10.26
CA VAL A 33 -9.65 11.15 -9.99
C VAL A 33 -9.96 10.51 -11.33
N LYS A 34 -9.19 9.48 -11.72
CA LYS A 34 -9.38 8.76 -12.97
C LYS A 34 -9.62 7.29 -12.70
N ILE A 35 -10.60 6.70 -13.37
CA ILE A 35 -10.82 5.25 -13.36
C ILE A 35 -10.14 4.65 -14.59
N ILE A 36 -9.38 3.58 -14.39
CA ILE A 36 -8.75 2.79 -15.45
C ILE A 36 -9.06 1.32 -15.21
N LYS A 37 -8.87 0.49 -16.23
CA LYS A 37 -8.86 -0.97 -16.08
C LYS A 37 -7.43 -1.47 -16.16
N ASP A 38 -7.10 -2.48 -15.35
CA ASP A 38 -5.85 -3.20 -15.50
C ASP A 38 -5.93 -4.26 -16.61
N LYS A 39 -4.82 -5.00 -16.80
CA LYS A 39 -4.73 -6.06 -17.80
C LYS A 39 -5.70 -7.23 -17.58
N TYR A 40 -6.31 -7.32 -16.41
CA TYR A 40 -7.32 -8.33 -16.06
C TYR A 40 -8.75 -7.76 -16.08
N GLY A 41 -8.92 -6.50 -16.51
CA GLY A 41 -10.21 -5.82 -16.58
C GLY A 41 -10.72 -5.28 -15.25
N ILE A 42 -9.92 -5.37 -14.17
CA ILE A 42 -10.28 -4.89 -12.83
C ILE A 42 -10.15 -3.37 -12.81
N ASP A 43 -11.19 -2.70 -12.31
CA ASP A 43 -11.17 -1.25 -12.16
C ASP A 43 -10.17 -0.82 -11.09
N GLN A 44 -9.40 0.20 -11.43
CA GLN A 44 -8.47 0.88 -10.54
C GLN A 44 -8.72 2.38 -10.60
N VAL A 45 -8.59 3.03 -9.45
CA VAL A 45 -8.74 4.48 -9.29
C VAL A 45 -7.35 5.09 -9.14
N ILE A 46 -7.03 6.07 -9.97
CA ILE A 46 -5.83 6.89 -9.86
C ILE A 46 -6.24 8.24 -9.27
N LEU A 47 -5.66 8.57 -8.13
CA LEU A 47 -5.67 9.89 -7.53
C LEU A 47 -4.41 10.63 -7.97
N ARG A 48 -4.55 11.89 -8.33
CA ARG A 48 -3.43 12.81 -8.59
C ARG A 48 -3.72 14.12 -7.87
N ASN A 49 -2.80 14.59 -7.04
CA ASN A 49 -2.89 15.94 -6.49
C ASN A 49 -2.32 16.97 -7.49
N THR A 50 -2.51 18.25 -7.21
CA THR A 50 -2.05 19.36 -8.06
C THR A 50 -0.53 19.44 -8.19
N ARG A 51 0.22 19.02 -7.15
CA ARG A 51 1.68 19.04 -7.10
C ARG A 51 2.33 17.85 -7.82
N GLY A 52 1.53 16.91 -8.29
CA GLY A 52 1.97 15.80 -9.15
C GLY A 52 2.12 14.44 -8.44
N ALA A 53 1.98 14.37 -7.12
CA ALA A 53 1.91 13.12 -6.39
C ALA A 53 0.72 12.28 -6.87
N THR A 54 0.85 10.95 -6.81
CA THR A 54 -0.21 10.04 -7.26
C THR A 54 -0.42 8.88 -6.31
N ALA A 55 -1.63 8.34 -6.30
CA ALA A 55 -1.96 7.09 -5.62
C ALA A 55 -2.86 6.24 -6.51
N ARG A 56 -2.69 4.92 -6.48
CA ARG A 56 -3.48 3.97 -7.27
C ARG A 56 -4.14 2.94 -6.39
N ILE A 57 -5.45 2.80 -6.51
CA ILE A 57 -6.30 1.94 -5.69
C ILE A 57 -6.95 0.91 -6.60
N SER A 58 -6.87 -0.37 -6.26
CA SER A 58 -7.59 -1.44 -6.96
C SER A 58 -8.92 -1.72 -6.27
N LEU A 59 -9.99 -1.86 -7.06
CA LEU A 59 -11.27 -2.33 -6.52
C LEU A 59 -11.19 -3.79 -6.06
N TYR A 60 -10.27 -4.59 -6.61
CA TYR A 60 -9.94 -5.87 -6.00
C TYR A 60 -9.19 -5.64 -4.69
N GLY A 61 -9.79 -6.08 -3.59
CA GLY A 61 -9.32 -5.94 -2.21
C GLY A 61 -9.50 -4.55 -1.59
N GLY A 62 -10.03 -3.57 -2.34
CA GLY A 62 -10.06 -2.17 -1.90
C GLY A 62 -8.66 -1.63 -1.60
N GLN A 63 -7.65 -2.14 -2.31
CA GLN A 63 -6.25 -2.09 -1.90
C GLN A 63 -5.50 -0.96 -2.60
N VAL A 64 -4.75 -0.17 -1.83
CA VAL A 64 -3.79 0.79 -2.42
C VAL A 64 -2.59 0.00 -2.95
N LEU A 65 -2.25 0.20 -4.21
CA LEU A 65 -1.20 -0.53 -4.93
C LEU A 65 0.03 0.31 -5.26
N SER A 66 -0.07 1.64 -5.19
CA SER A 66 1.03 2.55 -5.52
C SER A 66 0.74 3.89 -4.86
N TRP A 67 1.80 4.52 -4.38
CA TRP A 67 1.80 5.88 -3.85
C TRP A 67 3.14 6.51 -4.24
N LYS A 68 3.08 7.57 -5.03
CA LYS A 68 4.25 8.28 -5.53
C LYS A 68 4.25 9.70 -5.05
N ASN A 69 5.42 10.19 -4.69
CA ASN A 69 5.62 11.61 -4.40
C ASN A 69 5.59 12.46 -5.68
N GLU A 70 5.80 13.75 -5.53
CA GLU A 70 5.75 14.74 -6.62
C GLU A 70 6.87 14.52 -7.66
N GLN A 71 7.98 13.92 -7.23
CA GLN A 71 9.10 13.51 -8.06
C GLN A 71 8.85 12.19 -8.83
N GLY A 72 7.73 11.50 -8.53
CA GLY A 72 7.37 10.23 -9.15
C GLY A 72 8.03 9.00 -8.53
N GLU A 73 8.71 9.15 -7.40
CA GLU A 73 9.35 8.06 -6.66
C GLU A 73 8.28 7.20 -5.98
N GLU A 74 8.40 5.88 -6.10
CA GLU A 74 7.46 4.93 -5.51
C GLU A 74 7.75 4.71 -4.02
N LEU A 75 6.72 4.90 -3.20
CA LEU A 75 6.78 4.82 -1.74
C LEU A 75 6.23 3.49 -1.21
N LEU A 76 5.50 2.73 -2.04
CA LEU A 76 4.99 1.41 -1.68
C LEU A 76 5.68 0.31 -2.47
N PHE A 77 6.07 -0.75 -1.79
CA PHE A 77 6.59 -1.94 -2.43
C PHE A 77 5.44 -2.77 -3.04
N MET A 78 5.63 -3.23 -4.27
CA MET A 78 4.75 -4.19 -4.94
C MET A 78 5.56 -5.40 -5.43
N SER A 79 5.09 -6.62 -5.14
CA SER A 79 5.76 -7.81 -5.65
C SER A 79 5.59 -7.94 -7.15
N SER A 80 6.67 -8.25 -7.88
CA SER A 80 6.63 -8.59 -9.31
C SER A 80 5.81 -9.85 -9.60
N LYS A 81 5.58 -10.69 -8.59
CA LYS A 81 4.76 -11.92 -8.66
C LYS A 81 3.32 -11.72 -8.12
N ALA A 82 2.90 -10.47 -7.89
CA ALA A 82 1.57 -10.18 -7.36
C ALA A 82 0.48 -10.70 -8.32
N MET A 83 -0.46 -11.47 -7.76
CA MET A 83 -1.63 -11.98 -8.47
C MET A 83 -2.86 -11.17 -8.08
N PHE A 84 -3.61 -10.70 -9.07
CA PHE A 84 -4.82 -9.90 -8.90
C PHE A 84 -6.05 -10.78 -9.17
N LYS A 85 -6.16 -11.90 -8.45
CA LYS A 85 -7.22 -12.88 -8.66
C LYS A 85 -7.57 -13.59 -7.37
N SER A 86 -8.88 -13.71 -7.12
CA SER A 86 -9.43 -14.57 -6.06
C SER A 86 -8.93 -16.01 -6.23
N PRO A 87 -8.57 -16.72 -5.16
CA PRO A 87 -8.80 -16.39 -3.74
C PRO A 87 -7.66 -15.62 -3.07
N ASN A 88 -6.60 -15.24 -3.79
CA ASN A 88 -5.39 -14.72 -3.17
C ASN A 88 -5.39 -13.20 -3.06
N GLY A 89 -4.94 -12.70 -1.91
CA GLY A 89 -4.69 -11.27 -1.70
C GLY A 89 -3.49 -10.81 -2.53
N VAL A 90 -3.51 -9.54 -2.95
CA VAL A 90 -2.42 -8.94 -3.71
C VAL A 90 -1.22 -8.69 -2.79
N ARG A 91 -0.03 -9.16 -3.18
CA ARG A 91 1.21 -9.01 -2.41
C ARG A 91 1.88 -7.64 -2.69
N GLY A 92 1.93 -6.79 -1.68
CA GLY A 92 2.47 -5.42 -1.75
C GLY A 92 1.39 -4.35 -1.57
N GLY A 93 1.77 -3.08 -1.60
CA GLY A 93 0.84 -1.97 -1.39
C GLY A 93 0.32 -1.94 0.04
N ILE A 94 -1.00 -1.82 0.22
CA ILE A 94 -1.64 -1.77 1.55
C ILE A 94 -2.84 -2.73 1.61
N PRO A 95 -2.64 -4.06 1.74
CA PRO A 95 -3.74 -4.99 1.98
C PRO A 95 -4.47 -4.70 3.30
N ILE A 96 -5.78 -4.94 3.30
CA ILE A 96 -6.63 -4.74 4.48
C ILE A 96 -6.93 -6.10 5.09
N CYS A 97 -6.64 -6.25 6.39
CA CYS A 97 -7.03 -7.42 7.17
C CYS A 97 -8.37 -7.13 7.83
N PHE A 98 -9.38 -7.96 7.58
CA PHE A 98 -10.68 -7.89 8.25
C PHE A 98 -11.44 -9.19 7.98
N PRO A 99 -12.18 -9.75 8.95
CA PRO A 99 -12.40 -9.26 10.32
C PRO A 99 -11.31 -9.69 11.32
N GLN A 100 -10.20 -10.22 10.82
CA GLN A 100 -9.16 -10.85 11.63
C GLN A 100 -7.77 -10.44 11.17
N PHE A 101 -6.88 -10.17 12.10
CA PHE A 101 -5.43 -10.14 11.88
C PHE A 101 -4.79 -11.49 12.29
N GLY A 102 -3.89 -11.99 11.45
CA GLY A 102 -3.27 -13.31 11.64
C GLY A 102 -4.28 -14.46 11.55
N SER A 103 -4.02 -15.54 12.28
CA SER A 103 -4.79 -16.80 12.28
C SER A 103 -5.60 -17.01 13.57
N ARG A 104 -6.10 -15.93 14.21
CA ARG A 104 -6.73 -15.96 15.54
C ARG A 104 -8.15 -16.56 15.62
N GLY A 105 -8.82 -16.86 14.52
CA GLY A 105 -10.23 -17.23 14.52
C GLY A 105 -10.63 -18.06 13.31
N GLY A 106 -11.93 -18.33 13.16
CA GLY A 106 -12.47 -19.31 12.22
C GLY A 106 -12.50 -18.88 10.74
N VAL A 107 -11.90 -17.74 10.40
CA VAL A 107 -11.77 -17.26 9.01
C VAL A 107 -10.33 -17.45 8.52
N GLU A 108 -10.14 -17.34 7.20
CA GLU A 108 -8.81 -17.40 6.59
C GLU A 108 -7.82 -16.40 7.21
N GLN A 109 -6.51 -16.69 7.11
CA GLN A 109 -5.48 -15.83 7.68
C GLN A 109 -5.58 -14.40 7.13
N HIS A 110 -5.57 -13.42 8.03
CA HIS A 110 -5.81 -11.99 7.75
C HIS A 110 -7.23 -11.66 7.25
N GLY A 111 -8.16 -12.60 7.38
CA GLY A 111 -9.52 -12.46 6.88
C GLY A 111 -9.58 -12.34 5.35
N PHE A 112 -10.75 -11.95 4.85
CA PHE A 112 -11.15 -12.19 3.47
C PHE A 112 -11.42 -10.94 2.65
N VAL A 113 -11.50 -9.75 3.26
CA VAL A 113 -11.89 -8.53 2.52
C VAL A 113 -10.91 -8.15 1.41
N ARG A 114 -9.62 -8.47 1.60
CA ARG A 114 -8.55 -8.29 0.59
C ARG A 114 -8.70 -9.20 -0.63
N ASN A 115 -9.57 -10.21 -0.55
CA ASN A 115 -9.84 -11.20 -1.60
C ASN A 115 -11.18 -10.92 -2.30
N ARG A 116 -11.84 -9.79 -2.01
CA ARG A 116 -13.16 -9.43 -2.55
C ARG A 116 -13.09 -8.29 -3.54
N MET A 117 -14.10 -8.23 -4.41
CA MET A 117 -14.30 -7.06 -5.27
C MET A 117 -15.09 -6.00 -4.50
N TRP A 118 -14.50 -4.83 -4.37
CA TRP A 118 -15.12 -3.65 -3.80
C TRP A 118 -15.77 -2.82 -4.90
N THR A 119 -16.60 -1.87 -4.50
CA THR A 119 -17.27 -0.95 -5.41
C THR A 119 -16.93 0.49 -5.02
N ILE A 120 -17.00 1.41 -5.97
CA ILE A 120 -16.90 2.84 -5.65
C ILE A 120 -18.19 3.25 -4.92
N ASP A 121 -18.05 3.87 -3.75
CA ASP A 121 -19.19 4.40 -2.99
C ASP A 121 -19.67 5.71 -3.65
N THR A 122 -20.88 5.67 -4.19
CA THR A 122 -21.56 6.82 -4.81
C THR A 122 -22.31 7.68 -3.79
N GLN A 123 -22.49 7.18 -2.56
CA GLN A 123 -23.19 7.87 -1.47
C GLN A 123 -22.35 7.85 -0.18
N PRO A 124 -21.14 8.44 -0.21
CA PRO A 124 -20.28 8.45 0.96
C PRO A 124 -20.92 9.29 2.09
N PRO A 125 -20.74 8.91 3.37
CA PRO A 125 -21.31 9.63 4.51
C PRO A 125 -20.84 11.09 4.65
N SER A 126 -19.65 11.39 4.14
CA SER A 126 -19.17 12.76 3.95
C SER A 126 -19.19 13.03 2.44
N PRO A 127 -19.95 14.03 1.95
CA PRO A 127 -19.95 14.38 0.53
C PRO A 127 -18.54 14.58 0.01
N ARG A 128 -18.29 14.18 -1.25
CA ARG A 128 -17.03 14.50 -1.92
C ARG A 128 -16.90 16.02 -1.97
N ALA A 129 -15.69 16.54 -1.76
CA ALA A 129 -15.42 17.95 -1.98
C ALA A 129 -15.67 18.23 -3.47
N ASN A 130 -16.82 18.82 -3.79
CA ASN A 130 -17.17 19.23 -5.15
C ASN A 130 -16.39 20.51 -5.45
N GLY A 131 -15.16 20.36 -5.93
CA GLY A 131 -14.33 21.47 -6.36
C GLY A 131 -12.91 21.01 -6.67
N SER A 132 -12.30 21.66 -7.66
CA SER A 132 -10.89 21.51 -8.06
C SER A 132 -9.86 21.87 -6.97
N ASN A 133 -10.32 22.29 -5.78
CA ASN A 133 -9.49 22.76 -4.67
C ASN A 133 -9.47 21.79 -3.46
N GLY A 134 -10.18 20.66 -3.51
CA GLY A 134 -10.14 19.64 -2.46
C GLY A 134 -9.07 18.56 -2.71
N PRO A 135 -8.61 17.83 -1.67
CA PRO A 135 -7.68 16.72 -1.89
C PRO A 135 -8.32 15.65 -2.77
N ALA A 136 -7.55 15.08 -3.70
CA ALA A 136 -7.99 13.98 -4.54
C ALA A 136 -8.36 12.80 -3.63
N SER A 137 -9.62 12.36 -3.65
CA SER A 137 -10.09 11.31 -2.76
C SER A 137 -11.16 10.42 -3.39
N ILE A 138 -11.23 9.19 -2.88
CA ILE A 138 -12.21 8.19 -3.27
C ILE A 138 -12.69 7.41 -2.04
N ASP A 139 -13.98 7.08 -2.02
CA ASP A 139 -14.57 6.16 -1.07
C ASP A 139 -14.88 4.86 -1.82
N VAL A 140 -14.40 3.73 -1.31
CA VAL A 140 -14.72 2.38 -1.78
C VAL A 140 -15.45 1.60 -0.70
N LEU A 141 -16.35 0.71 -1.11
CA LEU A 141 -17.28 0.01 -0.25
C LEU A 141 -17.32 -1.48 -0.62
N LEU A 142 -17.22 -2.32 0.40
CA LEU A 142 -17.61 -3.72 0.35
C LEU A 142 -18.89 -3.91 1.16
N LYS A 143 -19.94 -4.38 0.47
CA LYS A 143 -21.25 -4.70 1.03
C LYS A 143 -21.29 -6.16 1.51
N PRO A 144 -22.19 -6.51 2.45
CA PRO A 144 -22.38 -7.90 2.84
C PRO A 144 -22.77 -8.75 1.64
N SER A 145 -22.15 -9.91 1.51
CA SER A 145 -22.53 -10.94 0.53
C SER A 145 -22.92 -12.24 1.24
N GLU A 146 -23.68 -13.10 0.58
CA GLU A 146 -24.04 -14.41 1.11
C GLU A 146 -22.81 -15.32 1.27
N GLU A 147 -21.81 -15.19 0.41
CA GLU A 147 -20.54 -15.92 0.50
C GLU A 147 -19.76 -15.52 1.75
N ASP A 148 -19.70 -14.23 2.05
CA ASP A 148 -19.03 -13.73 3.26
C ASP A 148 -19.75 -14.19 4.53
N PHE A 149 -21.08 -14.25 4.49
CA PHE A 149 -21.88 -14.74 5.61
C PHE A 149 -21.63 -16.23 5.92
N LYS A 150 -21.34 -17.04 4.89
CA LYS A 150 -20.94 -18.45 5.07
C LYS A 150 -19.58 -18.60 5.77
N LEU A 151 -18.65 -17.68 5.50
CA LEU A 151 -17.32 -17.67 6.13
C LEU A 151 -17.35 -17.07 7.54
N TRP A 152 -18.13 -16.02 7.72
CA TRP A 152 -18.28 -15.31 8.99
C TRP A 152 -19.73 -14.86 9.14
N GLN A 153 -20.45 -15.44 10.11
CA GLN A 153 -21.90 -15.27 10.32
C GLN A 153 -22.28 -13.88 10.88
N ASN A 154 -21.65 -12.82 10.39
CA ASN A 154 -21.89 -11.44 10.75
C ASN A 154 -22.11 -10.63 9.48
N LYS A 155 -23.16 -9.81 9.44
CA LYS A 155 -23.40 -8.90 8.34
C LYS A 155 -22.76 -7.55 8.64
N PHE A 156 -21.87 -7.09 7.76
CA PHE A 156 -21.15 -5.83 7.92
C PHE A 156 -21.02 -5.12 6.57
N GLU A 157 -20.86 -3.80 6.61
CA GLU A 157 -20.29 -3.03 5.50
C GLU A 157 -18.95 -2.47 5.94
N ILE A 158 -17.96 -2.51 5.06
CA ILE A 158 -16.69 -1.83 5.26
C ILE A 158 -16.51 -0.78 4.16
N ARG A 159 -16.32 0.46 4.58
CA ARG A 159 -15.95 1.59 3.73
C ARG A 159 -14.49 1.93 3.96
N LEU A 160 -13.79 2.28 2.89
CA LEU A 160 -12.45 2.84 2.94
C LEU A 160 -12.44 4.14 2.15
N LYS A 161 -12.12 5.24 2.84
CA LYS A 161 -11.76 6.49 2.17
C LYS A 161 -10.25 6.53 1.98
N VAL A 162 -9.82 6.76 0.74
CA VAL A 162 -8.42 7.04 0.40
C VAL A 162 -8.34 8.47 -0.10
N ALA A 163 -7.50 9.29 0.52
CA ALA A 163 -7.28 10.68 0.13
C ALA A 163 -5.79 10.96 -0.04
N LEU A 164 -5.43 11.63 -1.13
CA LEU A 164 -4.11 12.14 -1.39
C LEU A 164 -4.14 13.67 -1.23
N LEU A 165 -3.43 14.14 -0.20
CA LEU A 165 -3.38 15.56 0.14
C LEU A 165 -2.43 16.32 -0.78
N GLU A 166 -2.52 17.65 -0.72
CA GLU A 166 -1.69 18.56 -1.50
C GLU A 166 -0.20 18.36 -1.24
N ASP A 167 0.19 18.14 0.01
CA ASP A 167 1.58 17.89 0.44
C ASP A 167 2.07 16.45 0.19
N GLY A 168 1.31 15.66 -0.55
CA GLY A 168 1.64 14.28 -0.89
C GLY A 168 1.28 13.25 0.18
N ARG A 169 0.77 13.65 1.36
CA ARG A 169 0.34 12.69 2.39
C ARG A 169 -0.83 11.84 1.91
N LEU A 170 -0.73 10.54 2.16
CA LEU A 170 -1.77 9.55 1.90
C LEU A 170 -2.55 9.25 3.18
N ILE A 171 -3.87 9.47 3.15
CA ILE A 171 -4.78 9.22 4.28
C ILE A 171 -5.71 8.06 3.95
N LEU A 172 -5.73 7.03 4.80
CA LEU A 172 -6.68 5.93 4.76
C LEU A 172 -7.61 6.03 5.97
N ARG A 173 -8.92 6.01 5.74
CA ARG A 173 -9.92 5.98 6.82
C ARG A 173 -10.90 4.85 6.58
N SER A 174 -10.87 3.83 7.43
CA SER A 174 -11.87 2.77 7.44
C SER A 174 -13.10 3.15 8.26
N ARG A 175 -14.26 2.65 7.85
CA ARG A 175 -15.49 2.68 8.64
C ARG A 175 -16.20 1.35 8.49
N VAL A 176 -16.37 0.64 9.60
CA VAL A 176 -17.14 -0.60 9.67
C VAL A 176 -18.54 -0.27 10.18
N ARG A 177 -19.57 -0.61 9.40
CA ARG A 177 -20.95 -0.55 9.83
C ARG A 177 -21.42 -1.95 10.17
N ASN A 178 -21.72 -2.18 11.44
CA ASN A 178 -22.43 -3.38 11.85
C ASN A 178 -23.86 -3.30 11.30
N VAL A 179 -24.20 -4.19 10.36
CA VAL A 179 -25.57 -4.33 9.85
C VAL A 179 -26.22 -5.61 10.38
N ASN A 180 -25.56 -6.26 11.34
CA ASN A 180 -26.11 -7.35 12.10
C ASN A 180 -27.05 -6.80 13.19
N GLY A 181 -28.01 -7.61 13.61
CA GLY A 181 -28.90 -7.28 14.73
C GLY A 181 -28.25 -7.47 16.11
N LYS A 182 -26.95 -7.78 16.17
CA LYS A 182 -26.18 -8.12 17.38
C LYS A 182 -24.80 -7.46 17.33
N PRO A 183 -24.17 -7.16 18.49
CA PRO A 183 -22.79 -6.70 18.54
C PRO A 183 -21.83 -7.68 17.84
N ILE A 184 -20.81 -7.14 17.18
CA ILE A 184 -19.77 -7.92 16.50
C ILE A 184 -18.40 -7.56 17.08
N SER A 185 -17.54 -8.56 17.25
CA SER A 185 -16.12 -8.36 17.60
C SER A 185 -15.27 -8.63 16.37
N PHE A 186 -14.31 -7.76 16.09
CA PHE A 186 -13.42 -7.89 14.95
C PHE A 186 -12.07 -7.23 15.25
N SER A 187 -11.09 -7.54 14.42
CA SER A 187 -9.85 -6.76 14.28
C SER A 187 -9.73 -6.27 12.85
N ILE A 188 -9.12 -5.10 12.68
CA ILE A 188 -8.78 -4.54 11.38
C ILE A 188 -7.30 -4.22 11.38
N ALA A 189 -6.61 -4.43 10.25
CA ALA A 189 -5.24 -3.97 10.10
C ALA A 189 -4.94 -3.51 8.66
N PHE A 190 -4.11 -2.49 8.51
CA PHE A 190 -3.54 -2.03 7.24
C PHE A 190 -2.11 -2.55 7.11
N ARG A 191 -1.88 -3.47 6.17
CA ARG A 191 -0.56 -4.08 5.97
C ARG A 191 0.27 -3.28 4.97
N THR A 192 0.83 -2.17 5.39
CA THR A 192 1.61 -1.29 4.51
C THR A 192 2.98 -1.89 4.19
N TYR A 193 3.24 -2.14 2.90
CA TYR A 193 4.54 -2.53 2.37
C TYR A 193 5.27 -1.29 1.90
N PHE A 194 6.26 -0.81 2.65
CA PHE A 194 7.04 0.35 2.26
C PHE A 194 8.11 -0.04 1.23
N SER A 195 8.29 0.81 0.24
CA SER A 195 9.47 0.77 -0.63
C SER A 195 10.63 1.36 0.17
N ILE A 196 11.71 0.60 0.35
CA ILE A 196 12.94 1.02 1.05
C ILE A 196 14.18 0.80 0.17
N SER A 197 15.33 1.40 0.48
CA SER A 197 16.58 1.11 -0.24
C SER A 197 17.13 -0.28 0.08
N ASP A 198 17.45 -0.50 1.35
CA ASP A 198 18.09 -1.69 1.89
C ASP A 198 17.62 -1.86 3.34
N ILE A 199 17.15 -3.06 3.70
CA ILE A 199 16.61 -3.35 5.02
C ILE A 199 17.65 -3.16 6.14
N SER A 200 18.94 -3.37 5.83
CA SER A 200 20.04 -3.16 6.78
C SER A 200 20.30 -1.68 7.09
N GLU A 201 19.79 -0.76 6.25
CA GLU A 201 19.88 0.69 6.42
C GLU A 201 18.56 1.30 6.93
N VAL A 202 17.64 0.47 7.41
CA VAL A 202 16.36 0.91 7.97
C VAL A 202 16.39 0.82 9.49
N ARG A 203 15.87 1.87 10.13
CA ARG A 203 15.52 1.89 11.55
C ARG A 203 14.07 2.31 11.73
N VAL A 204 13.39 1.69 12.69
CA VAL A 204 12.02 2.04 13.09
C VAL A 204 12.03 2.61 14.50
N GLU A 205 11.49 3.81 14.66
CA GLU A 205 11.36 4.51 15.94
C GLU A 205 9.88 4.67 16.34
N GLY A 206 9.62 4.84 17.64
CA GLY A 206 8.29 4.93 18.25
C GLY A 206 7.76 3.60 18.80
N LEU A 207 8.60 2.57 18.84
CA LEU A 207 8.29 1.22 19.34
C LEU A 207 9.17 0.80 20.52
N GLU A 208 10.05 1.69 20.98
CA GLU A 208 11.00 1.47 22.06
C GLU A 208 10.25 1.19 23.36
N THR A 209 10.81 0.33 24.21
CA THR A 209 10.25 -0.03 25.54
C THR A 209 8.87 -0.67 25.53
N LEU A 210 8.27 -0.90 24.36
CA LEU A 210 6.96 -1.52 24.23
C LEU A 210 7.05 -3.03 24.36
N ASP A 211 5.99 -3.60 24.92
CA ASP A 211 5.79 -5.04 24.87
C ASP A 211 5.32 -5.46 23.49
N TYR A 212 5.89 -6.55 22.98
CA TYR A 212 5.48 -7.17 21.73
C TYR A 212 5.23 -8.66 21.87
N LEU A 213 4.37 -9.20 21.01
CA LEU A 213 4.19 -10.64 20.81
C LEU A 213 4.97 -11.08 19.57
N ASP A 214 5.87 -12.05 19.72
CA ASP A 214 6.66 -12.57 18.59
C ASP A 214 5.94 -13.77 17.94
N ASN A 215 5.38 -13.58 16.75
CA ASN A 215 4.68 -14.62 16.01
C ASN A 215 5.62 -15.77 15.56
N LEU A 216 6.94 -15.55 15.50
CA LEU A 216 7.92 -16.61 15.20
C LEU A 216 8.27 -17.45 16.42
N GLN A 217 7.97 -16.95 17.62
CA GLN A 217 8.19 -17.63 18.89
C GLN A 217 6.88 -17.95 19.62
N ASP A 218 5.88 -18.44 18.87
CA ASP A 218 4.57 -18.83 19.40
C ASP A 218 3.91 -17.73 20.25
N ARG A 219 4.07 -16.47 19.80
CA ARG A 219 3.50 -15.29 20.43
C ARG A 219 3.93 -15.07 21.88
N LYS A 220 5.13 -15.54 22.24
CA LYS A 220 5.76 -15.16 23.49
C LYS A 220 5.86 -13.63 23.57
N ARG A 221 5.61 -13.12 24.77
CA ARG A 221 5.69 -11.70 25.08
C ARG A 221 7.12 -11.33 25.47
N PHE A 222 7.61 -10.26 24.87
CA PHE A 222 8.91 -9.65 25.14
C PHE A 222 8.74 -8.14 25.24
N THR A 223 9.80 -7.43 25.61
CA THR A 223 9.84 -5.97 25.69
C THR A 223 10.99 -5.47 24.84
N GLU A 224 10.74 -4.52 23.93
CA GLU A 224 11.79 -3.93 23.11
C GLU A 224 12.77 -3.13 23.99
N GLN A 225 14.07 -3.40 23.84
CA GLN A 225 15.12 -2.80 24.68
C GLN A 225 15.98 -1.80 23.91
N GLY A 226 15.92 -1.80 22.57
CA GLY A 226 16.68 -0.87 21.75
C GLY A 226 16.07 0.53 21.70
N ASP A 227 16.92 1.55 21.48
CA ASP A 227 16.51 2.94 21.21
C ASP A 227 15.81 3.08 19.84
N ALA A 228 15.98 2.10 18.96
CA ALA A 228 15.27 1.95 17.70
C ALA A 228 15.30 0.46 17.31
N LEU A 229 14.29 0.01 16.57
CA LEU A 229 14.30 -1.30 15.96
C LEU A 229 15.17 -1.26 14.69
N THR A 230 16.24 -2.04 14.68
CA THR A 230 17.11 -2.25 13.51
C THR A 230 17.01 -3.70 13.03
N PHE A 231 17.41 -3.91 11.77
CA PHE A 231 17.38 -5.21 11.11
C PHE A 231 18.80 -5.75 10.91
N GLU A 232 19.58 -5.83 11.99
CA GLU A 232 20.96 -6.31 11.93
C GLU A 232 21.03 -7.82 11.81
N SER A 233 21.67 -8.37 10.77
CA SER A 233 21.80 -9.82 10.55
C SER A 233 22.33 -10.57 11.79
N GLU A 234 21.45 -11.20 12.57
CA GLU A 234 21.85 -12.07 13.66
C GLU A 234 22.27 -13.41 13.07
N VAL A 235 23.57 -13.69 13.07
CA VAL A 235 24.10 -15.03 12.83
C VAL A 235 23.68 -15.88 14.02
N ARG A 236 22.74 -16.82 13.85
CA ARG A 236 22.59 -17.95 14.78
C ARG A 236 23.51 -19.09 14.33
N PRO A 237 24.61 -19.38 15.05
CA PRO A 237 25.38 -20.59 14.79
C PRO A 237 24.77 -21.73 15.61
N THR A 238 24.16 -22.72 14.95
CA THR A 238 24.24 -24.11 15.41
C THR A 238 23.78 -25.06 14.30
N HIS A 239 24.77 -25.69 13.66
CA HIS A 239 24.68 -26.80 12.69
C HIS A 239 24.23 -26.44 11.26
N ILE A 240 25.17 -25.88 10.52
CA ILE A 240 25.05 -25.61 9.07
C ILE A 240 25.28 -26.90 8.28
N ARG A 241 24.33 -27.24 7.39
CA ARG A 241 24.56 -28.11 6.22
C ARG A 241 24.62 -27.21 4.99
N GLN A 242 25.38 -27.62 3.97
CA GLN A 242 25.77 -26.89 2.75
C GLN A 242 24.65 -26.24 1.88
N THR A 243 23.40 -26.16 2.34
CA THR A 243 22.27 -25.48 1.67
C THR A 243 21.98 -24.08 2.22
N ASP A 244 22.80 -23.58 3.16
CA ASP A 244 22.58 -22.34 3.90
C ASP A 244 23.06 -21.08 3.14
N LEU A 245 22.48 -20.83 1.96
CA LEU A 245 22.59 -19.54 1.27
C LEU A 245 21.25 -18.79 1.37
N ILE A 246 20.93 -18.31 2.58
CA ILE A 246 20.98 -16.89 2.98
C ILE A 246 20.25 -16.80 4.33
N ASN A 247 20.99 -16.52 5.41
CA ASN A 247 20.41 -16.27 6.73
C ASN A 247 19.80 -14.86 6.75
N TYR A 248 18.52 -14.75 6.44
CA TYR A 248 17.76 -13.52 6.66
C TYR A 248 17.08 -13.58 8.01
N ILE A 249 17.15 -12.48 8.77
CA ILE A 249 16.25 -12.31 9.91
C ILE A 249 14.84 -12.15 9.35
N GLN A 250 13.96 -13.04 9.80
CA GLN A 250 12.54 -12.80 9.77
C GLN A 250 12.16 -12.16 11.09
N ILE A 251 11.45 -11.04 11.02
CA ILE A 251 10.74 -10.47 12.16
C ILE A 251 9.24 -10.62 11.88
N ASP A 252 8.46 -10.95 12.89
CA ASP A 252 6.99 -10.89 12.85
C ASP A 252 6.49 -10.61 14.27
N ARG A 253 6.55 -9.35 14.66
CA ARG A 253 6.23 -8.86 16.01
C ARG A 253 4.94 -8.07 16.00
N VAL A 254 4.18 -8.12 17.08
CA VAL A 254 3.01 -7.27 17.33
C VAL A 254 3.23 -6.47 18.60
N TYR A 255 3.61 -5.21 18.45
CA TYR A 255 3.76 -4.23 19.52
C TYR A 255 2.39 -3.79 20.02
N LEU A 256 2.22 -3.85 21.33
CA LEU A 256 0.94 -3.61 22.00
C LEU A 256 0.87 -2.17 22.48
N SER A 257 -0.29 -1.51 22.27
CA SER A 257 -0.56 -0.16 22.80
C SER A 257 0.51 0.89 22.41
N SER A 258 0.96 0.87 21.16
CA SER A 258 1.99 1.81 20.71
C SER A 258 1.48 3.24 20.62
N SER A 259 2.41 4.19 20.63
CA SER A 259 2.14 5.60 20.29
C SER A 259 1.44 5.74 18.94
N ASP A 260 0.72 6.84 18.75
CA ASP A 260 0.04 7.15 17.49
C ASP A 260 0.98 7.58 16.37
N LEU A 261 2.28 7.70 16.64
CA LEU A 261 3.32 7.98 15.65
C LEU A 261 4.38 6.87 15.68
N VAL A 262 4.67 6.33 14.49
CA VAL A 262 5.82 5.45 14.23
C VAL A 262 6.58 6.02 13.04
N GLU A 263 7.90 6.05 13.13
CA GLU A 263 8.77 6.61 12.09
C GLU A 263 9.69 5.53 11.53
N ILE A 264 9.77 5.42 10.21
CA ILE A 264 10.72 4.55 9.52
C ILE A 264 11.75 5.44 8.85
N PHE A 265 13.00 5.36 9.27
CA PHE A 265 14.10 6.04 8.61
C PHE A 265 14.77 5.07 7.64
N ASP A 266 14.83 5.47 6.38
CA ASP A 266 15.51 4.77 5.30
C ASP A 266 16.74 5.62 4.94
N HIS A 267 17.88 5.23 5.49
CA HIS A 267 19.12 6.01 5.38
C HIS A 267 19.67 6.01 3.96
N GLY A 268 19.57 4.89 3.23
CA GLY A 268 20.06 4.79 1.86
C GLY A 268 19.30 5.67 0.89
N SER A 269 17.98 5.78 1.05
CA SER A 269 17.15 6.70 0.26
C SER A 269 17.07 8.11 0.88
N LYS A 270 17.72 8.35 2.03
CA LYS A 270 17.68 9.62 2.78
C LYS A 270 16.26 10.15 3.01
N ARG A 271 15.35 9.27 3.43
CA ARG A 271 13.94 9.61 3.65
C ARG A 271 13.41 9.04 4.96
N THR A 272 12.29 9.61 5.41
CA THR A 272 11.56 9.12 6.58
C THR A 272 10.09 8.94 6.23
N PHE A 273 9.53 7.77 6.55
CA PHE A 273 8.09 7.56 6.56
C PHE A 273 7.55 7.87 7.95
N GLN A 274 6.61 8.81 8.04
CA GLN A 274 5.85 9.05 9.27
C GLN A 274 4.49 8.38 9.16
N ILE A 275 4.22 7.42 10.03
CA ILE A 275 2.93 6.76 10.11
C ILE A 275 2.19 7.31 11.32
N ARG A 276 1.04 7.94 11.07
CA ARG A 276 0.13 8.43 12.10
C ARG A 276 -1.12 7.57 12.12
N LYS A 277 -1.45 7.00 13.27
CA LYS A 277 -2.63 6.16 13.47
C LYS A 277 -3.61 6.79 14.45
N GLN A 278 -4.88 6.46 14.30
CA GLN A 278 -5.94 6.86 15.22
C GLN A 278 -6.98 5.73 15.28
N GLY A 279 -7.33 5.30 16.49
CA GLY A 279 -8.27 4.18 16.68
C GLY A 279 -7.70 2.80 16.32
N LEU A 280 -6.37 2.70 16.14
CA LEU A 280 -5.60 1.47 15.96
C LEU A 280 -4.59 1.40 17.11
N PRO A 281 -4.80 0.55 18.13
CA PRO A 281 -3.96 0.56 19.32
C PRO A 281 -2.62 -0.14 19.15
N ASP A 282 -2.50 -1.07 18.20
CA ASP A 282 -1.35 -1.96 18.05
C ASP A 282 -0.57 -1.67 16.75
N VAL A 283 0.69 -2.12 16.70
CA VAL A 283 1.54 -2.07 15.50
C VAL A 283 2.19 -3.43 15.30
N GLY A 284 1.91 -4.10 14.19
CA GLY A 284 2.69 -5.23 13.72
C GLY A 284 3.87 -4.79 12.87
N GLU A 285 5.00 -5.48 13.00
CA GLU A 285 6.17 -5.31 12.15
C GLU A 285 6.61 -6.69 11.67
N GLY A 286 6.93 -6.80 10.39
CA GLY A 286 7.60 -8.00 9.94
C GLY A 286 8.38 -7.85 8.64
N SER A 287 9.39 -8.68 8.48
CA SER A 287 10.26 -8.71 7.30
C SER A 287 10.06 -10.02 6.54
N HIS A 288 9.71 -9.91 5.25
CA HIS A 288 9.66 -11.08 4.38
C HIS A 288 10.33 -10.76 3.05
N SER A 289 11.42 -11.47 2.74
CA SER A 289 12.14 -11.31 1.46
C SER A 289 12.63 -9.88 1.20
N HIS A 290 13.35 -9.26 2.15
CA HIS A 290 13.92 -7.89 2.07
C HIS A 290 12.94 -6.73 2.07
N ILE A 291 11.67 -7.00 2.36
CA ILE A 291 10.67 -5.95 2.42
C ILE A 291 10.28 -5.78 3.88
N PRO A 292 10.43 -4.58 4.47
CA PRO A 292 9.81 -4.27 5.73
C PRO A 292 8.32 -4.10 5.49
N LEU A 293 7.55 -4.80 6.30
CA LEU A 293 6.11 -4.63 6.38
C LEU A 293 5.79 -4.06 7.75
N LEU A 294 5.04 -2.96 7.76
CA LEU A 294 4.34 -2.54 8.97
C LEU A 294 2.85 -2.81 8.83
N HIS A 295 2.24 -3.19 9.93
CA HIS A 295 0.84 -3.52 10.07
C HIS A 295 0.28 -2.65 11.18
N PHE A 296 -0.84 -1.98 10.95
CA PHE A 296 -1.48 -1.08 11.92
C PHE A 296 -2.94 -1.43 12.07
#